data_AF-A0A3M0HN65-F1
#
_entry.id   AF-A0A3M0HN65-F1
#
_cell.length_a   1.000
_cell.length_b   1.000
_cell.length_c   1.000
_cell.angle_alpha   90.00
_cell.angle_beta   90.00
_cell.angle_gamma   90.00
#
_symmetry.space_group_name_H-M   'P 1'
#
loop_
_entity.id
_entity.type
_entity.pdbx_description
1 polymer ?
#
loop_
_entity_poly.entity_id
_entity_poly.type
_entity_poly.pdbx_seq_one_letter_code
_entity_poly.pdbx_strand_id
1 'polypeptide(L)'
;MKTLAIRLEDEQHARLSILAKLSGVSLTDTIREAIESRIATLAADPEIAAKAEALTAEIDREAAEQRDAIATLFGTGKRTTSRGRQSAE
;
A
#
# COMPACT_ATOMS: atom_id res chain seq x y z
N MET A 1 14.97 1.89 7.72
CA MET A 1 15.20 3.13 6.93
C MET A 1 15.32 2.73 5.47
N LYS A 2 14.50 3.28 4.56
CA LYS A 2 14.68 3.10 3.11
C LYS A 2 15.24 4.41 2.54
N THR A 3 16.29 4.34 1.73
CA THR A 3 16.91 5.52 1.09
C THR A 3 16.16 5.86 -0.19
N LEU A 4 15.90 7.14 -0.43
CA LEU A 4 15.15 7.64 -1.57
C LEU A 4 16.04 8.59 -2.36
N ALA A 5 16.37 8.23 -3.61
CA ALA A 5 17.15 9.07 -4.51
C ALA A 5 16.18 9.89 -5.38
N ILE A 6 16.13 11.20 -5.17
CA ILE A 6 15.31 12.12 -5.96
C ILE A 6 16.21 12.95 -6.84
N ARG A 7 15.88 13.04 -8.14
CA ARG A 7 16.49 14.02 -9.03
C ARG A 7 15.70 15.32 -8.91
N LEU A 8 16.38 16.38 -8.52
CA LEU A 8 15.83 17.74 -8.42
C LEU A 8 16.45 18.59 -9.53
N GLU A 9 15.67 19.52 -10.05
CA GLU A 9 16.19 20.56 -10.92
C GLU A 9 17.11 21.50 -10.12
N ASP A 10 18.16 22.03 -10.76
CA ASP A 10 19.18 22.85 -10.10
C ASP A 10 18.57 24.05 -9.37
N GLU A 11 17.55 24.67 -9.97
CA GLU A 11 16.82 25.80 -9.39
C GLU A 11 16.07 25.42 -8.11
N GLN A 12 15.43 24.25 -8.09
CA GLN A 12 14.70 23.76 -6.92
C GLN A 12 15.67 23.40 -5.80
N HIS A 13 16.77 22.73 -6.15
CA HIS A 13 17.84 22.42 -5.19
C HIS A 13 18.43 23.69 -4.58
N ALA A 14 18.68 24.74 -5.38
CA ALA A 14 19.18 26.02 -4.90
C ALA A 14 18.21 26.70 -3.92
N ARG A 15 16.91 26.77 -4.27
CA ARG A 15 15.88 27.34 -3.39
C ARG A 15 15.78 26.58 -2.07
N LEU A 16 15.70 25.25 -2.13
CA LEU A 16 15.64 24.40 -0.95
C LEU A 16 16.91 24.53 -0.10
N SER A 17 18.09 24.61 -0.72
CA SER A 17 19.36 24.82 -0.01
C SER A 17 19.42 26.16 0.73
N ILE A 18 18.88 27.23 0.13
CA ILE A 18 18.79 28.54 0.77
C ILE A 18 17.82 28.49 1.94
N LEU A 19 16.63 27.89 1.75
CA LEU A 19 15.64 27.75 2.81
C LEU A 19 16.19 26.92 3.98
N ALA A 20 16.83 25.78 3.70
CA ALA A 20 17.49 24.96 4.72
C ALA A 20 18.51 25.77 5.54
N LYS A 21 19.36 26.57 4.86
CA LYS A 21 20.33 27.46 5.52
C LYS A 21 19.65 28.52 6.40
N LEU A 22 18.56 29.14 5.93
CA LEU A 22 17.83 30.17 6.67
C LEU A 22 17.09 29.60 7.89
N SER A 23 16.54 28.40 7.74
CA SER A 23 15.80 27.69 8.78
C SER A 23 16.70 27.00 9.81
N GLY A 24 18.01 26.91 9.55
CA GLY A 24 18.97 26.21 10.41
C GLY A 24 18.81 24.68 10.43
N VAL A 25 18.09 24.12 9.46
CA VAL A 25 17.84 22.67 9.34
C VAL A 25 18.54 22.11 8.10
N SER A 26 18.78 20.80 8.06
CA SER A 26 19.39 20.20 6.87
C SER A 26 18.40 20.15 5.71
N LEU A 27 18.92 20.20 4.48
CA LEU A 27 18.11 20.00 3.27
C LEU A 27 17.31 18.68 3.34
N THR A 28 17.94 17.62 3.87
CA THR A 28 17.31 16.32 4.03
C THR A 28 16.16 16.35 5.03
N ASP A 29 16.31 17.09 6.13
CA ASP A 29 15.26 17.25 7.14
C ASP A 29 14.09 18.08 6.60
N THR A 30 14.38 19.17 5.87
CA THR A 30 13.33 19.95 5.19
C THR A 30 12.52 19.08 4.23
N ILE A 31 13.19 18.21 3.45
CA ILE A 31 12.50 17.30 2.53
C ILE A 31 11.67 16.28 3.31
N ARG A 32 12.18 15.74 4.43
CA ARG A 32 11.44 14.81 5.28
C ARG A 32 10.17 15.45 5.84
N GLU A 33 10.28 16.64 6.42
CA GLU A 33 9.14 17.39 6.97
C GLU A 33 8.12 17.73 5.89
N ALA A 34 8.58 18.14 4.71
CA ALA A 34 7.69 18.43 3.57
C ALA A 34 6.90 17.19 3.13
N ILE A 35 7.53 16.01 3.12
CA ILE A 35 6.85 14.74 2.81
C ILE A 35 5.81 14.43 3.89
N GLU A 36 6.17 14.52 5.17
CA GLU A 36 5.25 14.25 6.28
C GLU A 36 4.04 15.19 6.26
N SER A 37 4.26 16.49 6.07
CA SER A 37 3.20 17.48 5.94
C SER A 37 2.30 17.21 4.73
N ARG A 38 2.89 16.81 3.59
CA ARG A 38 2.13 16.44 2.40
C ARG A 38 1.30 15.18 2.63
N ILE A 39 1.85 14.17 3.31
CA ILE A 39 1.12 12.95 3.68
C ILE A 39 -0.05 13.31 4.60
N ALA A 40 0.17 14.13 5.63
CA ALA A 40 -0.89 14.54 6.55
C ALA A 40 -2.00 15.32 5.81
N THR A 41 -1.63 16.20 4.89
CA THR A 41 -2.58 16.95 4.05
C THR A 41 -3.41 16.01 3.17
N LEU A 42 -2.76 15.05 2.50
CA LEU A 42 -3.43 14.07 1.66
C LEU A 42 -4.30 13.11 2.48
N ALA A 43 -3.87 12.75 3.69
CA ALA A 43 -4.66 11.90 4.58
C ALA A 43 -5.90 12.62 5.14
N ALA A 44 -5.84 13.94 5.30
CA ALA A 44 -6.98 14.77 5.67
C ALA A 44 -7.92 15.09 4.50
N ASP A 45 -7.53 14.73 3.27
CA ASP A 45 -8.31 15.02 2.07
C ASP A 45 -9.45 13.98 1.91
N PRO A 46 -10.71 14.41 1.86
CA PRO A 46 -11.86 13.50 1.78
C PRO A 46 -11.92 12.75 0.45
N GLU A 47 -11.36 13.28 -0.65
CA GLU A 47 -11.30 12.56 -1.92
C GLU A 47 -10.28 11.42 -1.89
N ILE A 48 -9.18 11.61 -1.16
CA ILE A 48 -8.18 10.55 -0.94
C ILE A 48 -8.75 9.48 0.00
N ALA A 49 -9.52 9.86 1.02
CA ALA A 49 -10.21 8.90 1.89
C ALA A 49 -11.16 7.99 1.09
N ALA A 50 -11.96 8.58 0.17
CA ALA A 50 -12.84 7.80 -0.71
C ALA A 50 -12.06 6.85 -1.65
N LYS A 51 -10.91 7.29 -2.16
CA LYS A 51 -10.01 6.43 -2.97
C LYS A 51 -9.34 5.35 -2.12
N ALA A 52 -9.03 5.63 -0.87
CA ALA A 52 -8.44 4.66 0.06
C ALA A 52 -9.44 3.56 0.42
N GLU A 53 -10.72 3.89 0.62
CA GLU A 53 -11.77 2.88 0.80
C GLU A 53 -11.91 1.98 -0.43
N ALA A 54 -11.92 2.56 -1.64
CA ALA A 54 -11.98 1.80 -2.88
C ALA A 54 -10.75 0.87 -3.06
N LEU A 55 -9.55 1.37 -2.79
CA LEU A 55 -8.32 0.57 -2.83
C LEU A 55 -8.30 -0.54 -1.77
N THR A 56 -8.82 -0.26 -0.57
CA THR A 56 -8.91 -1.27 0.50
C THR A 56 -9.88 -2.38 0.12
N ALA A 57 -11.03 -2.04 -0.48
CA ALA A 57 -11.99 -3.02 -0.97
C ALA A 57 -11.41 -3.91 -2.09
N GLU A 58 -10.57 -3.35 -2.96
CA GLU A 58 -9.87 -4.12 -4.00
C GLU A 58 -8.84 -5.08 -3.38
N ILE A 59 -8.01 -4.61 -2.45
CA ILE A 59 -7.03 -5.42 -1.73
C ILE A 59 -7.72 -6.56 -0.96
N ASP A 60 -8.84 -6.28 -0.27
CA ASP A 60 -9.58 -7.29 0.48
C ASP A 60 -10.20 -8.35 -0.44
N ARG A 61 -10.65 -7.95 -1.63
CA ARG A 61 -11.16 -8.89 -2.64
C ARG A 61 -10.04 -9.79 -3.16
N GLU A 62 -8.90 -9.22 -3.54
CA GLU A 62 -7.75 -10.00 -3.99
C GLU A 62 -7.21 -10.91 -2.88
N ALA A 63 -7.14 -10.43 -1.64
CA ALA A 63 -6.73 -11.21 -0.49
C ALA A 63 -7.73 -12.34 -0.20
N ALA A 64 -9.04 -12.11 -0.37
CA ALA A 64 -10.06 -13.14 -0.24
C ALA A 64 -9.93 -14.21 -1.35
N GLU A 65 -9.72 -13.80 -2.59
CA GLU A 65 -9.49 -14.71 -3.72
C GLU A 65 -8.21 -15.55 -3.52
N GLN A 66 -7.12 -14.93 -3.06
CA GLN A 66 -5.88 -15.64 -2.72
C GLN A 66 -6.10 -16.61 -1.55
N ARG A 67 -6.83 -16.21 -0.51
CA ARG A 67 -7.16 -17.09 0.63
C ARG A 67 -8.04 -18.25 0.20
N ASP A 68 -9.02 -18.03 -0.68
CA ASP A 68 -9.92 -19.07 -1.19
C ASP A 68 -9.17 -20.07 -2.10
N ALA A 69 -8.27 -19.57 -2.95
CA ALA A 69 -7.36 -20.41 -3.74
C ALA A 69 -6.44 -21.25 -2.85
N ILE A 70 -5.86 -20.66 -1.81
CA ILE A 70 -5.05 -21.38 -0.81
C ILE A 70 -5.92 -22.40 -0.05
N ALA A 71 -7.14 -22.06 0.38
CA ALA A 71 -8.05 -22.98 1.07
C ALA A 71 -8.49 -24.17 0.20
N THR A 72 -8.64 -23.94 -1.11
CA THR A 72 -8.92 -24.97 -2.11
C THR A 72 -7.71 -25.89 -2.32
N LEU A 73 -6.50 -25.32 -2.37
CA LEU A 73 -5.25 -26.08 -2.53
C LEU A 73 -4.88 -26.88 -1.27
N PHE A 74 -5.17 -26.36 -0.08
CA PHE A 74 -4.80 -26.98 1.21
C PHE A 74 -5.97 -27.67 1.95
N GLY A 75 -7.16 -27.71 1.35
CA GLY A 75 -8.16 -28.74 1.61
C GLY A 75 -8.91 -28.66 2.94
N THR A 76 -9.93 -27.79 3.01
CA THR A 76 -11.16 -28.08 3.78
C THR A 76 -12.33 -28.42 2.87
N GLY A 77 -12.04 -28.95 1.67
CA GLY A 77 -12.97 -29.76 0.90
C GLY A 77 -13.36 -31.00 1.71
N LYS A 78 -14.34 -30.83 2.61
CA LYS A 78 -15.09 -31.92 3.20
C LYS A 78 -15.60 -32.74 2.02
N ARG A 79 -14.95 -33.88 1.78
CA ARG A 79 -15.48 -34.99 1.01
C ARG A 79 -16.90 -35.23 1.49
N THR A 80 -17.89 -34.64 0.81
CA THR A 80 -19.26 -35.11 0.90
C THR A 80 -19.30 -36.40 0.13
N THR A 81 -19.04 -37.46 0.89
CA THR A 81 -19.33 -38.83 0.56
C THR A 81 -20.79 -38.93 0.10
N SER A 82 -21.03 -39.22 -1.18
CA SER A 82 -22.23 -39.95 -1.60
C SER A 82 -21.80 -41.25 -2.27
N ARG A 83 -21.76 -42.27 -1.41
CA ARG A 83 -21.73 -43.69 -1.74
C ARG A 83 -22.99 -44.05 -2.52
N GLY A 84 -22.85 -44.44 -3.78
CA GLY A 84 -23.81 -45.27 -4.53
C GLY A 84 -23.00 -46.31 -5.29
N ARG A 85 -22.66 -47.43 -4.68
CA ARG A 85 -23.42 -48.69 -4.79
C ARG A 85 -23.64 -49.09 -6.25
N GLN A 86 -22.62 -49.71 -6.86
CA GLN A 86 -22.81 -50.84 -7.77
C GLN A 86 -21.50 -51.63 -7.88
N SER A 87 -21.38 -52.61 -6.99
CA SER A 87 -20.62 -53.84 -7.20
C SER A 87 -21.66 -54.96 -7.41
N ALA A 88 -21.23 -56.05 -8.05
CA ALA A 88 -21.96 -57.29 -8.35
C ALA A 88 -22.80 -57.20 -9.66
N GLU A 89 -22.75 -58.14 -10.59
CA GLU A 89 -22.15 -59.48 -10.70
C GLU A 89 -22.17 -59.87 -12.19
#